data_AF-A0A1I1YCG7-F1
#
_entry.id   AF-A0A1I1YCG7-F1
#
_cell.length_a   1.000
_cell.length_b   1.000
_cell.length_c   1.000
_cell.angle_alpha   90.00
_cell.angle_beta   90.00
_cell.angle_gamma   90.00
#
_symmetry.space_group_name_H-M   'P 1'
#
loop_
_entity.id
_entity.type
_entity.pdbx_description
1 polymer ?
#
loop_
_entity_poly.entity_id
_entity_poly.type
_entity_poly.pdbx_seq_one_letter_code
_entity_poly.pdbx_strand_id
1 'polypeptide(L)'
;MRGQIFSVTSSLKLLFRESAIQTNSLIILAATLLTFIIDLHLPLGVVAGVLYALVIFASLSVNETHLTHLTAALGFLFTIIAFYLSPDITIPMEIVIINRALTLLLIICTAVMVIRIKKANIDMSTLMTQTLINPITEHKNRHAFEIELDTEILRCKRYHRNLSVAVIDIDHFKIFSNNHDPGYTRDVIKRISRDIKANIRTSDLFYHIDTDAFAILFPETELSEAKEVCEAIRRKVSIKMDKNSEKKITLSIGIAMLGNNDNKINLRQRAEDALITSKINGKNLVSTLPPVVSKEKNPVAAILSRSRSD
;
A
#
# COMPACT_ATOMS: atom_id res chain seq x y z
N MET A 1 -4.90 23.69 -10.11
CA MET A 1 -3.49 23.43 -10.46
C MET A 1 -2.74 22.53 -9.47
N ARG A 2 -2.89 22.66 -8.13
CA ARG A 2 -2.21 21.77 -7.15
C ARG A 2 -2.57 20.26 -7.24
N GLY A 3 -3.82 19.92 -7.60
CA GLY A 3 -4.24 18.51 -7.78
C GLY A 3 -3.60 17.81 -8.99
N GLN A 4 -3.31 18.55 -10.07
CA GLN A 4 -2.57 18.02 -11.22
C GLN A 4 -1.08 17.79 -10.87
N ILE A 5 -0.48 18.65 -10.05
CA ILE A 5 0.92 18.51 -9.63
C ILE A 5 1.11 17.28 -8.73
N PHE A 6 0.14 16.97 -7.85
CA PHE A 6 0.21 15.79 -6.97
C PHE A 6 -0.04 14.46 -7.69
N SER A 7 -0.90 14.48 -8.71
CA SER A 7 -1.06 13.39 -9.68
C SER A 7 0.23 13.16 -10.46
N VAL A 8 0.86 14.22 -10.95
CA VAL A 8 2.10 14.14 -11.74
C VAL A 8 3.26 13.61 -10.89
N THR A 9 3.44 14.04 -9.64
CA THR A 9 4.52 13.53 -8.77
C THR A 9 4.35 12.06 -8.40
N SER A 10 3.12 11.59 -8.23
CA SER A 10 2.82 10.18 -7.96
C SER A 10 3.04 9.31 -9.20
N SER A 11 2.61 9.76 -10.37
CA SER A 11 2.89 9.11 -11.65
C SER A 11 4.39 9.13 -11.99
N LEU A 12 5.11 10.21 -11.69
CA LEU A 12 6.56 10.30 -11.86
C LEU A 12 7.27 9.25 -11.00
N LYS A 13 6.90 9.14 -9.72
CA LYS A 13 7.48 8.12 -8.81
C LYS A 13 7.22 6.70 -9.29
N LEU A 14 6.04 6.44 -9.85
CA LEU A 14 5.70 5.13 -10.42
C LEU A 14 6.58 4.83 -11.64
N LEU A 15 6.70 5.78 -12.56
CA LEU A 15 7.54 5.67 -13.76
C LEU A 15 9.03 5.51 -13.41
N PHE A 16 9.54 6.25 -12.42
CA PHE A 16 10.92 6.10 -11.96
C PHE A 16 11.16 4.74 -11.31
N ARG A 17 10.17 4.19 -10.60
CA ARG A 17 10.27 2.86 -10.00
C ARG A 17 10.25 1.76 -11.07
N GLU A 18 9.37 1.85 -12.05
CA GLU A 18 9.32 0.91 -13.18
C GLU A 18 10.60 0.98 -14.02
N SER A 19 11.09 2.19 -14.30
CA SER A 19 12.37 2.43 -14.97
C SER A 19 13.54 1.80 -14.20
N ALA A 20 13.62 1.99 -12.88
CA ALA A 20 14.67 1.42 -12.04
C ALA A 20 14.64 -0.13 -12.00
N ILE A 21 13.45 -0.74 -12.03
CA ILE A 21 13.31 -2.20 -12.09
C ILE A 21 13.79 -2.73 -13.45
N GLN A 22 13.44 -2.04 -14.54
CA GLN A 22 13.89 -2.40 -15.89
C GLN A 22 15.41 -2.26 -16.04
N THR A 23 16.01 -1.18 -15.52
CA THR A 23 17.47 -1.01 -15.57
C THR A 23 18.20 -2.09 -14.79
N ASN A 24 17.75 -2.43 -13.58
CA ASN A 24 18.36 -3.49 -12.78
C ASN A 24 18.27 -4.85 -13.46
N SER A 25 17.13 -5.16 -14.10
CA SER A 25 16.93 -6.41 -14.83
C SER A 25 17.87 -6.51 -16.03
N LEU A 26 18.04 -5.41 -16.76
CA LEU A 26 18.97 -5.34 -17.89
C LEU A 26 20.43 -5.50 -17.46
N ILE A 27 20.83 -4.88 -16.34
CA ILE A 27 22.18 -5.01 -15.77
C ILE A 27 22.48 -6.47 -15.42
N ILE A 28 21.53 -7.18 -14.81
CA ILE A 28 21.71 -8.59 -14.43
C ILE A 28 21.86 -9.48 -15.67
N LEU A 29 21.05 -9.26 -16.71
CA LEU A 29 21.17 -10.00 -17.97
C LEU A 29 22.49 -9.73 -18.69
N ALA A 30 22.92 -8.46 -18.73
CA ALA A 30 24.22 -8.08 -19.29
C ALA A 30 25.38 -8.72 -18.52
N ALA A 31 25.32 -8.74 -17.19
CA ALA A 31 26.31 -9.41 -16.35
C ALA A 31 26.33 -10.93 -16.56
N THR A 32 25.17 -11.55 -16.82
CA THR A 32 25.08 -12.98 -17.15
C THR A 32 25.79 -13.29 -18.47
N LEU A 33 25.58 -12.46 -19.50
CA LEU A 33 26.24 -12.59 -20.79
C LEU A 33 27.75 -12.33 -20.68
N LEU A 34 28.15 -11.31 -19.93
CA LEU A 34 29.56 -11.01 -19.69
C LEU A 34 30.27 -12.18 -19.00
N THR A 35 29.61 -12.80 -18.01
CA THR A 35 30.13 -14.00 -17.33
C THR A 35 30.36 -15.14 -18.31
N PHE A 36 29.44 -15.36 -19.26
CA PHE A 36 29.61 -16.37 -20.30
C PHE A 36 30.76 -16.07 -21.26
N ILE A 37 30.93 -14.80 -21.66
CA ILE A 37 32.08 -14.40 -22.50
C ILE A 37 33.39 -14.69 -21.77
N ILE A 38 33.47 -14.42 -20.47
CA ILE A 38 34.64 -14.75 -19.64
C ILE A 38 34.86 -16.26 -19.58
N ASP A 39 33.80 -17.05 -19.36
CA ASP A 39 33.87 -18.52 -19.30
C ASP A 39 34.37 -19.15 -20.62
N LEU A 40 34.01 -18.55 -21.76
CA LEU A 40 34.46 -19.00 -23.07
C LEU A 40 35.96 -18.79 -23.31
N HIS A 41 36.55 -17.75 -22.71
CA HIS A 41 37.98 -17.47 -22.81
C HIS A 41 38.82 -18.23 -21.77
N LEU A 42 38.17 -18.87 -20.80
CA LEU A 42 38.84 -19.74 -19.84
C LEU A 42 39.13 -21.12 -20.47
N PRO A 43 40.26 -21.74 -20.12
CA PRO A 43 40.60 -23.08 -20.61
C PRO A 43 39.59 -24.11 -20.09
N LEU A 44 39.38 -25.20 -20.85
CA LEU A 44 38.31 -26.18 -20.63
C LEU A 44 38.16 -26.69 -19.17
N GLY A 45 39.26 -26.78 -18.42
CA GLY A 45 39.27 -27.23 -17.02
C GLY A 45 39.02 -26.15 -15.95
N VAL A 46 38.90 -24.87 -16.32
CA VAL A 46 38.60 -23.76 -15.39
C VAL A 46 37.22 -23.19 -15.75
N VAL A 47 36.36 -23.02 -14.74
CA VAL A 47 34.98 -22.56 -14.94
C VAL A 47 34.71 -21.32 -14.11
N ALA A 48 34.03 -20.33 -14.68
CA ALA A 48 33.57 -19.12 -14.04
C ALA A 48 32.38 -19.34 -13.06
N GLY A 49 32.31 -20.48 -12.37
CA GLY A 49 31.13 -20.89 -11.60
C GLY A 49 30.73 -19.90 -10.49
N VAL A 50 31.71 -19.27 -9.84
CA VAL A 50 31.47 -18.24 -8.82
C VAL A 50 30.80 -16.99 -9.41
N LEU A 51 31.17 -16.60 -10.63
CA LEU A 51 30.57 -15.44 -11.29
C LEU A 51 29.09 -15.69 -11.63
N TYR A 52 28.74 -16.89 -12.10
CA TYR A 52 27.34 -17.27 -12.30
C TYR A 52 26.53 -17.22 -11.01
N ALA A 53 27.09 -17.75 -9.92
CA ALA A 53 26.47 -17.68 -8.59
C ALA A 53 26.22 -16.24 -8.12
N LEU A 54 27.20 -15.34 -8.32
CA LEU A 54 27.08 -13.93 -7.96
C LEU A 54 26.00 -13.20 -8.75
N VAL A 55 25.89 -13.47 -10.06
CA VAL A 55 24.85 -12.85 -10.90
C VAL A 55 23.45 -13.36 -10.52
N ILE A 56 23.31 -14.66 -10.19
CA ILE A 56 22.06 -15.21 -9.66
C ILE A 56 21.72 -14.57 -8.31
N PHE A 57 22.71 -14.39 -7.42
CA PHE A 57 22.51 -13.70 -6.15
C PHE A 57 22.11 -12.23 -6.33
N ALA A 58 22.73 -11.52 -7.28
CA ALA A 58 22.38 -10.14 -7.62
C ALA A 58 20.92 -9.98 -8.09
N SER A 59 20.28 -11.05 -8.55
CA SER A 59 18.85 -11.05 -8.86
C SER A 59 17.95 -10.80 -7.64
N LEU A 60 18.47 -10.88 -6.41
CA LEU A 60 17.77 -10.43 -5.19
C LEU A 60 17.36 -8.95 -5.23
N SER A 61 18.12 -8.12 -5.95
CA SER A 61 17.85 -6.68 -6.09
C SER A 61 16.59 -6.37 -6.92
N VAL A 62 15.97 -7.39 -7.53
CA VAL A 62 14.74 -7.29 -8.31
C VAL A 62 13.66 -8.15 -7.66
N ASN A 63 12.48 -7.57 -7.46
CA ASN A 63 11.37 -8.23 -6.75
C ASN A 63 10.79 -9.44 -7.50
N GLU A 64 10.94 -9.52 -8.83
CA GLU A 64 10.40 -10.61 -9.62
C GLU A 64 11.21 -11.90 -9.47
N THR A 65 10.51 -13.03 -9.32
CA THR A 65 11.12 -14.36 -9.25
C THR A 65 11.43 -14.92 -10.64
N HIS A 66 10.70 -14.52 -11.67
CA HIS A 66 10.92 -14.94 -13.06
C HIS A 66 12.33 -14.63 -13.55
N LEU A 67 12.88 -13.47 -13.19
CA LEU A 67 14.24 -13.08 -13.56
C LEU A 67 15.29 -14.03 -12.96
N THR A 68 15.12 -14.46 -11.71
CA THR A 68 16.02 -15.43 -11.06
C THR A 68 15.97 -16.79 -11.75
N HIS A 69 14.79 -17.25 -12.17
CA HIS A 69 14.65 -18.49 -12.93
C HIS A 69 15.34 -18.38 -14.30
N LEU A 70 15.15 -17.25 -14.99
CA LEU A 70 15.75 -17.00 -16.30
C LEU A 70 17.28 -16.95 -16.22
N THR A 71 17.85 -16.24 -15.25
CA THR A 71 19.31 -16.13 -15.08
C THR A 71 19.94 -17.46 -14.70
N ALA A 72 19.29 -18.26 -13.84
CA ALA A 72 19.75 -19.60 -13.50
C ALA A 72 19.69 -20.56 -14.71
N ALA A 73 18.63 -20.51 -15.52
CA ALA A 73 18.49 -21.31 -16.73
C ALA A 73 19.54 -20.94 -17.79
N LEU A 74 19.79 -19.64 -17.97
CA LEU A 74 20.87 -19.16 -18.84
C LEU A 74 22.25 -19.60 -18.34
N GLY A 75 22.52 -19.49 -17.04
CA GLY A 75 23.77 -19.98 -16.45
C GLY A 75 23.99 -21.48 -16.67
N PHE A 76 22.94 -22.29 -16.51
CA PHE A 76 22.98 -23.73 -16.79
C PHE A 76 23.30 -24.00 -18.27
N LEU A 77 22.55 -23.36 -19.18
CA LEU A 77 22.75 -23.49 -20.62
C LEU A 77 24.15 -23.05 -21.05
N PHE A 78 24.62 -21.90 -20.57
CA PHE A 78 25.94 -21.37 -20.88
C PHE A 78 27.07 -22.25 -20.35
N THR A 79 26.91 -22.88 -19.19
CA THR A 79 27.88 -23.85 -18.67
C THR A 79 28.01 -25.07 -19.59
N ILE A 80 26.92 -25.53 -20.19
CA ILE A 80 26.92 -26.64 -21.18
C ILE A 80 27.56 -26.18 -22.49
N ILE A 81 27.21 -24.99 -22.97
CA ILE A 81 27.77 -24.46 -24.22
C ILE A 81 29.29 -24.25 -24.08
N ALA A 82 29.75 -23.66 -22.98
CA ALA A 82 31.17 -23.45 -22.72
C ALA A 82 31.98 -24.76 -22.70
N PHE A 83 31.40 -25.88 -22.25
CA PHE A 83 32.06 -27.18 -22.33
C PHE A 83 32.43 -27.61 -23.76
N TYR A 84 31.65 -27.22 -24.77
CA TYR A 84 31.93 -27.58 -26.17
C TYR A 84 32.79 -26.54 -26.92
N LEU A 85 32.79 -25.29 -26.47
CA LEU A 85 33.43 -24.17 -27.19
C LEU A 85 34.66 -23.59 -26.48
N SER A 86 34.92 -23.92 -25.22
CA SER A 86 36.13 -23.46 -24.51
C SER A 86 37.41 -24.03 -25.17
N PRO A 87 38.49 -23.25 -25.23
CA PRO A 87 39.75 -23.67 -25.85
C PRO A 87 40.38 -24.88 -25.15
N ASP A 88 40.91 -25.80 -25.96
CA ASP A 88 41.55 -27.04 -25.52
C ASP A 88 42.89 -26.79 -24.81
N ILE A 89 43.06 -27.38 -23.62
CA ILE A 89 44.33 -27.58 -22.92
C ILE A 89 44.33 -28.97 -22.25
N THR A 90 45.52 -29.54 -22.09
CA THR A 90 45.91 -30.85 -21.52
C THR A 90 45.52 -31.10 -20.04
N ILE A 91 44.28 -30.84 -19.64
CA ILE A 91 43.78 -31.22 -18.31
C ILE A 91 43.06 -32.57 -18.45
N PRO A 92 43.27 -33.53 -17.52
CA PRO A 92 42.52 -34.78 -17.49
C PRO A 92 41.01 -34.54 -17.52
N MET A 93 40.31 -35.29 -18.38
CA MET A 93 38.87 -35.12 -18.60
C MET A 93 38.05 -35.28 -17.30
N GLU A 94 38.53 -36.10 -16.37
CA GLU A 94 37.93 -36.27 -15.04
C GLU A 94 37.80 -34.95 -14.28
N ILE A 95 38.84 -34.10 -14.31
CA ILE A 95 38.85 -32.81 -13.61
C ILE A 95 37.86 -31.84 -14.28
N VAL A 96 37.77 -31.84 -15.61
CA VAL A 96 36.81 -31.01 -16.37
C VAL A 96 35.38 -31.36 -15.97
N ILE A 97 35.05 -32.66 -15.98
CA ILE A 97 33.70 -33.15 -15.63
C ILE A 97 33.36 -32.76 -14.19
N ILE A 98 34.28 -32.94 -13.24
CA ILE A 98 34.07 -32.58 -11.83
C ILE A 98 33.83 -31.07 -11.68
N ASN A 99 34.64 -30.21 -12.30
CA ASN A 99 34.49 -28.75 -12.18
C ASN A 99 33.19 -28.23 -12.80
N ARG A 100 32.75 -28.80 -13.93
CA ARG A 100 31.47 -28.46 -14.56
C ARG A 100 30.30 -28.94 -13.71
N ALA A 101 30.35 -30.17 -13.19
CA ALA A 101 29.33 -30.70 -12.28
C ALA A 101 29.18 -29.86 -11.00
N LEU A 102 30.30 -29.45 -10.38
CA LEU A 102 30.30 -28.58 -9.20
C LEU A 102 29.71 -27.20 -9.50
N THR A 103 29.98 -26.65 -10.68
CA THR A 103 29.41 -25.37 -11.12
C THR A 103 27.89 -25.45 -11.29
N LEU A 104 27.39 -26.51 -11.92
CA LEU A 104 25.94 -26.72 -12.06
C LEU A 104 25.26 -26.88 -10.71
N LEU A 105 25.87 -27.63 -9.78
CA LEU A 105 25.38 -27.75 -8.41
C LEU A 105 25.33 -26.39 -7.70
N LEU A 106 26.37 -25.57 -7.84
CA LEU A 106 26.43 -24.23 -7.26
C LEU A 106 25.32 -23.31 -7.80
N ILE A 107 25.08 -23.34 -9.11
CA ILE A 107 23.99 -22.58 -9.77
C ILE A 107 22.63 -23.01 -9.21
N ILE A 108 22.37 -24.32 -9.09
CA ILE A 108 21.10 -24.83 -8.57
C ILE A 108 20.93 -24.44 -7.10
N CYS A 109 21.94 -24.64 -6.26
CA CYS A 109 21.89 -24.29 -4.84
C CYS A 109 21.64 -22.80 -4.63
N THR A 110 22.36 -21.93 -5.34
CA THR A 110 22.18 -20.48 -5.25
C THR A 110 20.80 -20.03 -5.76
N ALA A 111 20.32 -20.59 -6.87
CA ALA A 111 18.98 -20.30 -7.37
C ALA A 111 17.90 -20.68 -6.35
N VAL A 112 17.96 -21.89 -5.78
CA VAL A 112 17.01 -22.36 -4.75
C VAL A 112 17.06 -21.45 -3.51
N MET A 113 18.25 -21.11 -3.03
CA MET A 113 18.44 -20.22 -1.88
C MET A 113 17.81 -18.84 -2.13
N VAL A 114 18.09 -18.22 -3.27
CA VAL A 114 17.55 -16.91 -3.64
C VAL A 114 16.02 -16.94 -3.73
N ILE A 115 15.45 -18.00 -4.33
CA ILE A 115 13.99 -18.17 -4.43
C ILE A 115 13.37 -18.32 -3.03
N ARG A 116 13.97 -19.10 -2.13
CA ARG A 116 13.51 -19.28 -0.75
C ARG A 116 13.53 -17.96 0.02
N ILE A 117 14.60 -17.17 -0.11
CA ILE A 117 14.74 -15.86 0.53
C ILE A 117 13.66 -14.90 0.01
N LYS A 118 13.48 -14.81 -1.32
CA LYS A 118 12.43 -13.97 -1.92
C LYS A 118 11.05 -14.35 -1.40
N LYS A 119 10.74 -15.65 -1.33
CA LYS A 119 9.44 -16.13 -0.85
C LYS A 119 9.23 -15.82 0.64
N ALA A 120 10.23 -16.08 1.49
CA ALA A 120 10.17 -15.78 2.92
C ALA A 120 9.99 -14.28 3.20
N ASN A 121 10.64 -13.41 2.42
CA ASN A 121 10.47 -11.96 2.56
C ASN A 121 9.05 -11.49 2.20
N ILE A 122 8.46 -12.07 1.15
CA ILE A 122 7.06 -11.81 0.78
C ILE A 122 6.14 -12.30 1.91
N ASP A 123 6.30 -13.55 2.35
CA ASP A 123 5.47 -14.14 3.40
C ASP A 123 5.57 -13.33 4.71
N MET A 124 6.76 -12.91 5.11
CA MET A 124 6.95 -12.08 6.31
C MET A 124 6.27 -10.71 6.18
N SER A 125 6.37 -10.08 5.01
CA SER A 125 5.64 -8.83 4.74
C SER A 125 4.13 -9.04 4.82
N THR A 126 3.62 -10.18 4.34
CA THR A 126 2.20 -10.51 4.42
C THR A 126 1.74 -10.77 5.85
N LEU A 127 2.53 -11.48 6.67
CA LEU A 127 2.22 -11.74 8.08
C LEU A 127 2.22 -10.45 8.90
N MET A 128 3.15 -9.53 8.65
CA MET A 128 3.14 -8.20 9.29
C MET A 128 1.93 -7.37 8.86
N THR A 129 1.45 -7.52 7.62
CA THR A 129 0.20 -6.87 7.19
C THR A 129 -1.07 -7.55 7.73
N GLN A 130 -0.99 -8.81 8.16
CA GLN A 130 -2.16 -9.60 8.59
C GLN A 130 -2.62 -9.33 10.02
N THR A 131 -1.93 -8.50 10.81
CA THR A 131 -2.54 -7.99 12.05
C THR A 131 -3.58 -6.96 11.67
N LEU A 132 -4.85 -7.35 11.58
CA LEU A 132 -5.97 -6.44 11.31
C LEU A 132 -6.34 -5.57 12.52
N ILE A 133 -5.69 -5.76 13.67
CA ILE A 133 -5.99 -5.10 14.94
C ILE A 133 -4.86 -4.15 15.34
N ASN A 134 -5.21 -2.96 15.81
CA ASN A 134 -4.31 -1.98 16.38
C ASN A 134 -3.96 -2.38 17.83
N PRO A 135 -2.67 -2.47 18.20
CA PRO A 135 -2.24 -2.95 19.50
C PRO A 135 -2.50 -1.97 20.66
N ILE A 136 -2.88 -0.73 20.38
CA ILE A 136 -3.18 0.29 21.40
C ILE A 136 -4.64 0.22 21.81
N THR A 137 -5.55 0.18 20.84
CA THR A 137 -6.99 0.30 21.06
C THR A 137 -7.75 -1.00 20.91
N GLU A 138 -7.10 -2.07 20.43
CA GLU A 138 -7.72 -3.36 20.13
C GLU A 138 -8.86 -3.27 19.09
N HIS A 139 -8.86 -2.19 18.30
CA HIS A 139 -9.78 -1.98 17.18
C HIS A 139 -9.10 -2.29 15.85
N LYS A 140 -9.92 -2.47 14.81
CA LYS A 140 -9.41 -2.72 13.47
C LYS A 140 -8.48 -1.59 13.02
N ASN A 141 -7.40 -1.92 12.32
CA ASN A 141 -6.40 -0.92 11.92
C ASN A 141 -6.67 -0.35 10.51
N ARG A 142 -5.75 0.46 10.02
CA ARG A 142 -5.81 1.01 8.65
C ARG A 142 -5.92 -0.05 7.57
N HIS A 143 -5.21 -1.17 7.69
CA HIS A 143 -5.26 -2.22 6.68
C HIS A 143 -6.65 -2.85 6.60
N ALA A 144 -7.25 -3.14 7.76
CA ALA A 144 -8.62 -3.61 7.84
C ALA A 144 -9.62 -2.59 7.25
N PHE A 145 -9.44 -1.30 7.53
CA PHE A 145 -10.25 -0.24 6.93
C PHE A 145 -10.21 -0.24 5.40
N GLU A 146 -9.01 -0.35 4.80
CA GLU A 146 -8.86 -0.35 3.34
C GLU A 146 -9.51 -1.56 2.65
N ILE A 147 -9.47 -2.73 3.28
CA ILE A 147 -10.09 -3.97 2.78
C ILE A 147 -11.61 -3.89 2.91
N GLU A 148 -12.09 -3.49 4.08
CA GLU A 148 -13.53 -3.47 4.39
C GLU A 148 -14.25 -2.33 3.69
N LEU A 149 -13.60 -1.17 3.49
CA LEU A 149 -14.15 -0.09 2.67
C LEU A 149 -14.42 -0.54 1.24
N ASP A 150 -13.48 -1.25 0.61
CA ASP A 150 -13.65 -1.77 -0.75
C ASP A 150 -14.82 -2.75 -0.83
N THR A 151 -14.91 -3.63 0.17
CA THR A 151 -15.98 -4.64 0.30
C THR A 151 -17.34 -4.00 0.49
N GLU A 152 -17.45 -3.00 1.39
CA GLU A 152 -18.71 -2.30 1.66
C GLU A 152 -19.14 -1.40 0.50
N ILE A 153 -18.22 -0.80 -0.26
CA ILE A 153 -18.55 -0.08 -1.49
C ILE A 153 -19.20 -1.03 -2.50
N LEU A 154 -18.58 -2.20 -2.75
CA LEU A 154 -19.13 -3.20 -3.68
C LEU A 154 -20.51 -3.68 -3.24
N ARG A 155 -20.68 -3.95 -1.94
CA ARG A 155 -21.96 -4.35 -1.34
C ARG A 155 -23.03 -3.28 -1.51
N CYS A 156 -22.72 -2.04 -1.17
CA CYS A 156 -23.65 -0.92 -1.24
C CYS A 156 -24.04 -0.59 -2.69
N LYS A 157 -23.10 -0.64 -3.63
CA LYS A 157 -23.42 -0.49 -5.07
C LYS A 157 -24.31 -1.61 -5.59
N ARG A 158 -24.05 -2.86 -5.20
CA ARG A 158 -24.85 -4.02 -5.62
C ARG A 158 -26.29 -3.95 -5.14
N TYR A 159 -26.51 -3.49 -3.90
CA TYR A 159 -27.83 -3.46 -3.27
C TYR A 159 -28.48 -2.07 -3.26
N HIS A 160 -27.90 -1.10 -3.97
CA HIS A 160 -28.36 0.30 -3.99
C HIS A 160 -28.58 0.87 -2.58
N ARG A 161 -27.62 0.66 -1.68
CA ARG A 161 -27.64 1.15 -0.30
C ARG A 161 -26.70 2.33 -0.13
N ASN A 162 -27.03 3.20 0.81
CA ASN A 162 -26.18 4.32 1.21
C ASN A 162 -24.97 3.81 2.00
N LEU A 163 -23.84 4.48 1.84
CA LEU A 163 -22.64 4.25 2.65
C LEU A 163 -22.02 5.61 2.94
N SER A 164 -21.84 5.93 4.23
CA SER A 164 -21.11 7.12 4.65
C SER A 164 -19.81 6.73 5.34
N VAL A 165 -18.76 7.51 5.11
CA VAL A 165 -17.43 7.31 5.69
C VAL A 165 -17.06 8.55 6.47
N ALA A 166 -16.67 8.37 7.72
CA ALA A 166 -16.11 9.45 8.54
C ALA A 166 -14.63 9.18 8.82
N VAL A 167 -13.82 10.24 8.71
CA VAL A 167 -12.42 10.28 9.17
C VAL A 167 -12.36 11.27 10.33
N ILE A 168 -11.79 10.83 11.44
CA ILE A 168 -11.76 11.53 12.73
C ILE A 168 -10.30 11.75 13.10
N ASP A 169 -9.97 12.94 13.58
CA ASP A 169 -8.63 13.28 14.04
C ASP A 169 -8.67 14.02 15.37
N ILE A 170 -7.73 13.68 16.25
CA ILE A 170 -7.61 14.30 17.56
C ILE A 170 -6.91 15.67 17.44
N ASP A 171 -7.65 16.72 17.76
CA ASP A 171 -7.14 18.08 17.66
C ASP A 171 -6.00 18.33 18.65
N HIS A 172 -4.91 18.91 18.12
CA HIS A 172 -3.72 19.27 18.91
C HIS A 172 -3.01 18.07 19.56
N PHE A 173 -3.20 16.85 19.04
CA PHE A 173 -2.59 15.65 19.58
C PHE A 173 -1.06 15.71 19.70
N LYS A 174 -0.35 16.29 18.71
CA LYS A 174 1.11 16.45 18.79
C LYS A 174 1.56 17.33 19.97
N ILE A 175 0.80 18.39 20.28
CA ILE A 175 1.10 19.26 21.43
C ILE A 175 0.82 18.49 22.73
N PHE A 176 -0.28 17.76 22.78
CA PHE A 176 -0.64 16.93 23.92
C PHE A 176 0.42 15.85 24.20
N SER A 177 0.76 15.04 23.21
CA SER A 177 1.72 13.93 23.33
C SER A 177 3.14 14.39 23.65
N ASN A 178 3.57 15.55 23.14
CA ASN A 178 4.88 16.11 23.49
C ASN A 178 4.98 16.53 24.97
N ASN A 179 3.86 16.83 25.63
CA ASN A 179 3.82 17.29 27.01
C ASN A 179 3.54 16.17 28.02
N HIS A 180 3.33 14.94 27.55
CA HIS A 180 2.91 13.82 28.39
C HIS A 180 3.74 12.57 28.12
N ASP A 181 3.80 11.67 29.10
CA ASP A 181 4.47 10.39 28.90
C ASP A 181 3.69 9.47 27.92
N PRO A 182 4.37 8.49 27.30
CA PRO A 182 3.74 7.57 26.36
C PRO A 182 2.61 6.72 26.95
N GLY A 183 2.64 6.44 28.26
CA GLY A 183 1.61 5.65 28.94
C GLY A 183 0.31 6.43 29.04
N TYR A 184 0.36 7.64 29.58
CA TYR A 184 -0.81 8.52 29.67
C TYR A 184 -1.39 8.85 28.29
N THR A 185 -0.53 9.11 27.30
CA THR A 185 -0.97 9.35 25.92
C THR A 185 -1.77 8.17 25.37
N ARG A 186 -1.28 6.94 25.60
CA ARG A 186 -1.96 5.71 25.20
C ARG A 186 -3.32 5.55 25.88
N ASP A 187 -3.41 5.87 27.17
CA ASP A 187 -4.66 5.77 27.93
C ASP A 187 -5.71 6.77 27.45
N VAL A 188 -5.30 7.98 27.06
CA VAL A 188 -6.18 8.97 26.44
C VAL A 188 -6.69 8.48 25.08
N ILE A 189 -5.83 7.91 24.22
CA ILE A 189 -6.25 7.31 22.95
C ILE A 189 -7.25 6.18 23.18
N LYS A 190 -6.96 5.27 24.13
CA LYS A 190 -7.88 4.18 24.51
C LYS A 190 -9.23 4.71 24.97
N ARG A 191 -9.23 5.76 25.80
CA ARG A 191 -10.47 6.38 26.27
C ARG A 191 -11.27 7.01 25.13
N ILE A 192 -10.64 7.79 24.27
CA ILE A 192 -11.28 8.40 23.09
C ILE A 192 -11.88 7.30 22.21
N SER A 193 -11.14 6.22 21.95
CA SER A 193 -11.63 5.12 21.12
C SER A 193 -12.87 4.43 21.71
N ARG A 194 -12.90 4.23 23.05
CA ARG A 194 -14.06 3.70 23.77
C ARG A 194 -15.26 4.66 23.72
N ASP A 195 -15.01 5.95 23.92
CA ASP A 195 -16.05 6.98 23.87
C ASP A 195 -16.66 7.08 22.46
N ILE A 196 -15.85 6.99 21.40
CA ILE A 196 -16.34 6.92 20.02
C ILE A 196 -17.18 5.65 19.82
N LYS A 197 -16.65 4.48 20.20
CA LYS A 197 -17.33 3.19 19.96
C LYS A 197 -18.67 3.09 20.70
N ALA A 198 -18.78 3.68 21.89
CA ALA A 198 -20.02 3.73 22.66
C ALA A 198 -21.12 4.63 22.03
N ASN A 199 -20.77 5.45 21.03
CA ASN A 199 -21.69 6.37 20.36
C ASN A 199 -22.08 5.96 18.95
N ILE A 200 -21.63 4.79 18.50
CA ILE A 200 -22.01 4.23 17.20
C ILE A 200 -22.72 2.89 17.37
N ARG A 201 -23.42 2.46 16.32
CA ARG A 201 -24.17 1.21 16.32
C ARG A 201 -23.22 0.00 16.28
N THR A 202 -23.75 -1.17 16.60
CA THR A 202 -23.02 -2.43 16.43
C THR A 202 -22.75 -2.75 14.96
N SER A 203 -23.62 -2.31 14.06
CA SER A 203 -23.48 -2.41 12.60
C SER A 203 -22.38 -1.53 12.03
N ASP A 204 -22.00 -0.46 12.73
CA ASP A 204 -21.00 0.49 12.28
C ASP A 204 -19.59 -0.06 12.51
N LEU A 205 -18.74 0.07 11.50
CA LEU A 205 -17.39 -0.47 11.53
C LEU A 205 -16.41 0.61 11.97
N PHE A 206 -15.61 0.33 12.99
CA PHE A 206 -14.71 1.31 13.63
C PHE A 206 -13.25 0.90 13.51
N TYR A 207 -12.40 1.87 13.17
CA TYR A 207 -11.00 1.65 12.86
C TYR A 207 -10.09 2.70 13.51
N HIS A 208 -8.90 2.27 13.92
CA HIS A 208 -7.78 3.12 14.35
C HIS A 208 -6.75 3.14 13.22
N ILE A 209 -6.78 4.22 12.42
CA ILE A 209 -6.11 4.28 11.11
C ILE A 209 -4.75 4.97 11.13
N ASP A 210 -4.47 5.79 12.14
CA ASP A 210 -3.16 6.43 12.37
C ASP A 210 -2.95 6.65 13.87
N THR A 211 -1.83 7.21 14.30
CA THR A 211 -1.50 7.43 15.72
C THR A 211 -2.54 8.23 16.50
N ASP A 212 -3.24 9.15 15.83
CA ASP A 212 -4.24 10.06 16.39
C ASP A 212 -5.51 10.18 15.54
N ALA A 213 -5.69 9.24 14.60
CA ALA A 213 -6.80 9.26 13.66
C ALA A 213 -7.59 7.96 13.65
N PHE A 214 -8.91 8.10 13.53
CA PHE A 214 -9.86 7.00 13.45
C PHE A 214 -10.71 7.11 12.17
N ALA A 215 -11.34 6.00 11.79
CA ALA A 215 -12.34 5.99 10.74
C ALA A 215 -13.58 5.22 11.17
N ILE A 216 -14.73 5.61 10.61
CA ILE A 216 -16.00 4.91 10.76
C ILE A 216 -16.61 4.67 9.38
N LEU A 217 -17.03 3.44 9.12
CA LEU A 217 -17.95 3.14 8.03
C LEU A 217 -19.35 3.02 8.62
N PHE A 218 -20.29 3.73 8.00
CA PHE A 218 -21.71 3.69 8.30
C PHE A 218 -22.46 3.05 7.13
N PRO A 219 -22.56 1.70 7.08
CA PRO A 219 -23.40 1.03 6.10
C PRO A 219 -24.85 1.45 6.25
N GLU A 220 -25.57 1.51 5.13
CA GLU A 220 -27.00 1.84 5.07
C GLU A 220 -27.36 3.18 5.73
N THR A 221 -26.42 4.15 5.72
CA THR A 221 -26.58 5.43 6.43
C THR A 221 -26.32 6.61 5.49
N GLU A 222 -27.26 7.56 5.48
CA GLU A 222 -27.15 8.80 4.71
C GLU A 222 -26.17 9.79 5.33
N LEU A 223 -25.73 10.77 4.52
CA LEU A 223 -24.76 11.78 4.94
C LEU A 223 -25.24 12.61 6.14
N SER A 224 -26.54 12.94 6.17
CA SER A 224 -27.18 13.69 7.26
C SER A 224 -27.17 12.90 8.58
N GLU A 225 -27.57 11.63 8.53
CA GLU A 225 -27.59 10.74 9.69
C GLU A 225 -26.17 10.50 10.23
N ALA A 226 -25.21 10.23 9.35
CA ALA A 226 -23.81 10.08 9.72
C ALA A 226 -23.27 11.37 10.37
N LYS A 227 -23.69 12.54 9.88
CA LYS A 227 -23.33 13.84 10.47
C LYS A 227 -23.88 14.01 11.87
N GLU A 228 -25.13 13.62 12.12
CA GLU A 228 -25.72 13.68 13.46
C GLU A 228 -24.96 12.82 14.48
N VAL A 229 -24.62 11.59 14.09
CA VAL A 229 -23.81 10.68 14.92
C VAL A 229 -22.43 11.28 15.19
N CYS A 230 -21.76 11.80 14.17
CA CYS A 230 -20.45 12.44 14.31
C CYS A 230 -20.49 13.69 15.18
N GLU A 231 -21.56 14.50 15.10
CA GLU A 231 -21.74 15.65 15.99
C GLU A 231 -21.97 15.23 17.44
N ALA A 232 -22.67 14.11 17.68
CA ALA A 232 -22.82 13.54 19.01
C ALA A 232 -21.47 13.05 19.57
N ILE A 233 -20.68 12.36 18.75
CA ILE A 233 -19.30 11.93 19.08
C ILE A 233 -18.46 13.16 19.46
N ARG A 234 -18.41 14.17 18.59
CA ARG A 234 -17.62 15.39 18.81
C ARG A 234 -18.00 16.09 20.12
N ARG A 235 -19.29 16.20 20.43
CA ARG A 235 -19.77 16.84 21.66
C ARG A 235 -19.45 16.04 22.92
N LYS A 236 -19.51 14.70 22.86
CA LYS A 236 -19.24 13.82 24.01
C LYS A 236 -17.76 13.61 24.26
N VAL A 237 -16.94 13.54 23.22
CA VAL A 237 -15.49 13.40 23.33
C VAL A 237 -14.86 14.78 23.56
N SER A 238 -14.85 15.19 24.83
CA SER A 238 -14.13 16.38 25.27
C SER A 238 -13.37 16.06 26.54
N ILE A 239 -12.05 15.92 26.42
CA ILE A 239 -11.16 15.51 27.53
C ILE A 239 -10.30 16.72 27.90
N LYS A 240 -10.27 17.12 29.17
CA LYS A 240 -9.33 18.16 29.62
C LYS A 240 -7.90 17.69 29.39
N MET A 241 -7.05 18.54 28.81
CA MET A 241 -5.64 18.21 28.55
C MET A 241 -4.88 17.95 29.87
N ASP A 242 -5.10 18.80 30.87
CA ASP A 242 -4.55 18.68 32.22
C ASP A 242 -5.63 18.96 33.29
N LYS A 243 -5.41 18.50 34.52
CA LYS A 243 -6.31 18.80 35.66
C LYS A 243 -6.48 20.32 35.88
N ASN A 244 -5.44 21.11 35.60
CA ASN A 244 -5.37 22.55 35.83
C ASN A 244 -5.48 23.38 34.54
N SER A 245 -5.65 22.76 33.37
CA SER A 245 -5.74 23.46 32.09
C SER A 245 -7.21 23.60 31.65
N GLU A 246 -7.57 24.78 31.14
CA GLU A 246 -8.85 24.98 30.46
C GLU A 246 -8.86 24.39 29.05
N LYS A 247 -7.68 24.03 28.50
CA LYS A 247 -7.58 23.44 27.17
C LYS A 247 -8.14 22.02 27.17
N LYS A 248 -8.97 21.72 26.17
CA LYS A 248 -9.58 20.41 25.98
C LYS A 248 -9.08 19.80 24.67
N ILE A 249 -8.87 18.50 24.70
CA ILE A 249 -8.76 17.66 23.52
C ILE A 249 -10.15 17.57 22.90
N THR A 250 -10.22 17.91 21.63
CA THR A 250 -11.44 17.87 20.81
C THR A 250 -11.19 17.01 19.57
N LEU A 251 -12.25 16.77 18.80
CA LEU A 251 -12.17 16.02 17.56
C LEU A 251 -12.57 16.90 16.38
N SER A 252 -11.80 16.83 15.30
CA SER A 252 -12.24 17.28 13.98
C SER A 252 -12.68 16.06 13.18
N ILE A 253 -13.82 16.17 12.48
CA ILE A 253 -14.41 15.05 11.74
C ILE A 253 -14.73 15.49 10.31
N GLY A 254 -14.34 14.69 9.33
CA GLY A 254 -14.71 14.83 7.93
C GLY A 254 -15.55 13.64 7.47
N ILE A 255 -16.67 13.92 6.78
CA ILE A 255 -17.60 12.88 6.32
C ILE A 255 -17.82 13.01 4.82
N ALA A 256 -17.82 11.88 4.13
CA ALA A 256 -18.25 11.78 2.74
C ALA A 256 -19.20 10.59 2.55
N MET A 257 -20.17 10.75 1.66
CA MET A 257 -21.09 9.68 1.27
C MET A 257 -20.72 9.11 -0.09
N LEU A 258 -20.87 7.79 -0.24
CA LEU A 258 -20.66 7.07 -1.49
C LEU A 258 -21.55 7.63 -2.60
N GLY A 259 -20.93 8.05 -3.69
CA GLY A 259 -21.58 8.40 -4.95
C GLY A 259 -21.39 7.30 -6.01
N ASN A 260 -22.16 7.39 -7.08
CA ASN A 260 -22.24 6.35 -8.12
C ASN A 260 -20.88 6.01 -8.75
N ASN A 261 -20.05 7.04 -9.00
CA ASN A 261 -18.77 6.90 -9.69
C ASN A 261 -17.57 6.78 -8.74
N ASP A 262 -17.80 6.66 -7.43
CA ASP A 262 -16.70 6.55 -6.48
C ASP A 262 -16.08 5.15 -6.47
N ASN A 263 -14.77 5.14 -6.29
CA ASN A 263 -14.02 4.00 -5.77
C ASN A 263 -13.54 4.32 -4.35
N LYS A 264 -12.89 3.37 -3.69
CA LYS A 264 -12.36 3.58 -2.33
C LYS A 264 -11.43 4.79 -2.20
N ILE A 265 -10.60 5.05 -3.21
CA ILE A 265 -9.64 6.14 -3.21
C ILE A 265 -10.36 7.49 -3.17
N ASN A 266 -11.31 7.69 -4.08
CA ASN A 266 -12.04 8.96 -4.22
C ASN A 266 -12.97 9.22 -3.03
N LEU A 267 -13.65 8.18 -2.51
CA LEU A 267 -14.51 8.31 -1.34
C LEU A 267 -13.70 8.64 -0.09
N ARG A 268 -12.60 7.92 0.16
CA ARG A 268 -11.71 8.20 1.30
C ARG A 268 -11.11 9.60 1.20
N GLN A 269 -10.56 9.97 0.03
CA GLN A 269 -9.98 11.29 -0.19
C GLN A 269 -10.99 12.41 0.10
N ARG A 270 -12.25 12.23 -0.28
CA ARG A 270 -13.28 13.23 -0.01
C ARG A 270 -13.63 13.34 1.47
N ALA A 271 -13.61 12.24 2.22
CA ALA A 271 -13.75 12.30 3.67
C ALA A 271 -12.55 13.00 4.34
N GLU A 272 -11.33 12.76 3.85
CA GLU A 272 -10.11 13.46 4.27
C GLU A 272 -10.15 14.96 3.94
N ASP A 273 -10.63 15.35 2.75
CA ASP A 273 -10.80 16.74 2.35
C ASP A 273 -11.84 17.46 3.24
N ALA A 274 -12.91 16.76 3.62
CA ALA A 274 -13.87 17.26 4.59
C ALA A 274 -13.22 17.45 5.97
N LEU A 275 -12.36 16.53 6.41
CA LEU A 275 -11.64 16.66 7.67
C LEU A 275 -10.69 17.87 7.66
N ILE A 276 -9.98 18.08 6.55
CA ILE A 276 -9.13 19.25 6.35
C ILE A 276 -9.96 20.53 6.49
N THR A 277 -11.18 20.54 5.93
CA THR A 277 -12.12 21.67 6.07
C THR A 277 -12.44 21.96 7.54
N SER A 278 -12.74 20.94 8.34
CA SER A 278 -12.95 21.09 9.80
C SER A 278 -11.72 21.67 10.50
N LYS A 279 -10.51 21.17 10.16
CA LYS A 279 -9.26 21.63 10.77
C LYS A 279 -8.93 23.08 10.43
N ILE A 280 -9.17 23.50 9.18
CA ILE A 280 -8.91 24.88 8.73
C ILE A 280 -9.92 25.86 9.34
N ASN A 281 -11.17 25.44 9.51
CA ASN A 281 -12.25 26.28 10.05
C ASN A 281 -12.25 26.41 11.59
N GLY A 282 -11.13 26.11 12.24
CA GLY A 282 -10.98 26.30 13.68
C GLY A 282 -11.07 25.03 14.53
N LYS A 283 -11.08 23.84 13.90
CA LYS A 283 -11.11 22.52 14.58
C LYS A 283 -12.37 22.31 15.42
N ASN A 284 -12.48 21.18 16.13
CA ASN A 284 -13.68 20.85 16.91
C ASN A 284 -14.97 21.01 16.08
N LEU A 285 -14.94 20.52 14.84
CA LEU A 285 -15.99 20.70 13.84
C LEU A 285 -16.25 19.41 13.07
N VAL A 286 -17.49 19.26 12.57
CA VAL A 286 -17.89 18.23 11.61
C VAL A 286 -18.16 18.90 10.27
N SER A 287 -17.40 18.51 9.24
CA SER A 287 -17.63 18.96 7.87
C SER A 287 -18.05 17.78 7.01
N THR A 288 -18.90 18.06 6.03
CA THR A 288 -19.43 17.06 5.10
C THR A 288 -19.13 17.48 3.68
N LEU A 289 -18.69 16.54 2.85
CA LEU A 289 -18.60 16.74 1.41
C LEU A 289 -19.57 15.79 0.69
N PRO A 290 -20.59 16.31 -0.02
CA PRO A 290 -21.58 15.48 -0.70
C PRO A 290 -20.96 14.66 -1.85
N PRO A 291 -21.68 13.64 -2.36
CA PRO A 291 -21.29 12.94 -3.58
C PRO A 291 -21.14 13.90 -4.75
N VAL A 292 -20.11 13.66 -5.56
CA VAL A 292 -19.92 14.39 -6.82
C VAL A 292 -21.02 13.94 -7.77
N VAL A 293 -22.10 14.70 -7.85
CA VAL A 293 -23.16 14.48 -8.84
C VAL A 293 -22.58 14.88 -10.19
N SER A 294 -22.28 13.90 -11.05
CA SER A 294 -22.07 14.20 -12.46
C SER A 294 -23.36 14.81 -12.98
N LYS A 295 -23.32 16.07 -13.44
CA LYS A 295 -24.41 16.64 -14.25
C LYS A 295 -24.60 15.72 -15.45
N GLU A 296 -25.58 14.83 -15.39
CA GLU A 296 -26.12 14.24 -16.59
C GLU A 296 -26.58 15.41 -17.47
N LYS A 297 -26.03 15.47 -18.69
CA LYS A 297 -26.60 16.32 -19.75
C LYS A 297 -28.01 15.79 -19.95
N ASN A 298 -28.98 16.46 -19.33
CA ASN A 298 -30.39 16.14 -19.45
C ASN A 298 -30.75 16.09 -20.96
N PRO A 299 -31.01 14.91 -21.56
CA PRO A 299 -31.24 14.80 -23.00
C PRO A 299 -32.55 15.47 -23.42
N VAL A 300 -33.42 15.81 -22.47
CA VAL A 300 -34.73 16.42 -22.71
C VAL A 300 -34.62 17.86 -23.23
N ALA A 301 -33.58 18.62 -22.84
CA ALA A 301 -33.41 20.00 -23.30
C ALA A 301 -33.04 20.11 -24.79
N ALA A 302 -32.50 19.04 -25.40
CA ALA A 302 -32.14 19.04 -26.82
C ALA A 302 -33.31 18.67 -27.75
N ILE A 303 -34.38 18.06 -27.21
CA ILE A 303 -35.56 17.67 -27.99
C ILE A 303 -36.56 18.85 -28.09
N LEU A 304 -36.68 19.65 -27.04
CA LEU A 304 -37.61 20.80 -27.03
C LEU A 304 -37.10 22.02 -27.82
N SER A 305 -35.83 22.06 -28.20
CA SER A 305 -35.28 23.15 -29.04
C SER A 305 -35.38 22.90 -30.55
N ARG A 306 -35.83 21.71 -30.98
CA ARG A 306 -36.03 21.36 -32.41
C ARG A 306 -37.48 21.41 -32.89
N SER A 307 -38.44 21.68 -32.00
CA SER A 307 -39.89 21.61 -32.31
C SER A 307 -40.57 22.97 -32.57
N ARG A 308 -39.81 24.06 -32.79
CA ARG A 308 -40.38 25.40 -32.99
C ARG A 308 -39.92 26.12 -34.27
N SER A 309 -39.43 25.35 -35.24
CA SER A 309 -39.13 25.87 -36.57
C SER A 309 -39.70 24.89 -37.59
N ASP A 310 -41.01 24.96 -37.78
CA ASP A 310 -41.74 24.61 -39.01
C ASP A 310 -43.07 25.37 -39.00
#